data_AF-A0A157KDG4-F1
#
_entry.id   AF-A0A157KDG4-F1
#
_cell.length_a   1.000
_cell.length_b   1.000
_cell.length_c   1.000
_cell.angle_alpha   90.00
_cell.angle_beta   90.00
_cell.angle_gamma   90.00
#
_symmetry.space_group_name_H-M   'P 1'
#
loop_
_entity.id
_entity.type
_entity.pdbx_description
1 polymer ?
#
loop_
_entity_poly.entity_id
_entity_poly.type
_entity_poly.pdbx_seq_one_letter_code
_entity_poly.pdbx_strand_id
1 'polypeptide(L)'
;MVQDLLTESVEKRFGNTLYLPHAVEWLTDNGCCYIADSIRTFATSLRFIVCTTPVRSPESNGMAESFVKTFKRDYVYVNDLPDAMTVM
;
A
#
# COMPACT_ATOMS: atom_id res chain seq x y z
N MET A 1 0.09 -10.25 1.98
CA MET A 1 1.38 -9.84 1.37
C MET A 1 1.14 -8.64 0.45
N VAL A 2 2.18 -7.98 -0.09
CA VAL A 2 2.00 -6.78 -0.96
C VAL A 2 1.18 -7.10 -2.22
N GLN A 3 1.29 -8.32 -2.74
CA GLN A 3 0.50 -8.79 -3.89
C GLN A 3 -1.01 -8.82 -3.58
N ASP A 4 -1.40 -9.39 -2.44
CA ASP A 4 -2.81 -9.43 -2.01
C ASP A 4 -3.37 -8.01 -1.88
N LEU A 5 -2.60 -7.09 -1.27
CA LEU A 5 -2.99 -5.69 -1.15
C LEU A 5 -3.24 -5.04 -2.52
N LEU A 6 -2.39 -5.31 -3.52
CA LEU A 6 -2.56 -4.78 -4.87
C LEU A 6 -3.80 -5.36 -5.55
N THR A 7 -4.02 -6.67 -5.44
CA THR A 7 -5.21 -7.35 -5.99
C THR A 7 -6.48 -6.79 -5.37
N GLU A 8 -6.56 -6.76 -4.03
CA GLU A 8 -7.71 -6.24 -3.30
C GLU A 8 -7.95 -4.76 -3.61
N SER A 9 -6.89 -3.97 -3.77
CA SER A 9 -7.02 -2.55 -4.14
C SER A 9 -7.63 -2.37 -5.53
N VAL A 10 -7.25 -3.20 -6.50
CA VAL A 10 -7.84 -3.17 -7.85
C VAL A 10 -9.31 -3.59 -7.77
N GLU A 11 -9.61 -4.70 -7.09
CA GLU A 11 -10.95 -5.24 -6.98
C GLU A 11 -11.91 -4.26 -6.28
N LYS A 12 -11.48 -3.70 -5.14
CA LYS A 12 -12.29 -2.76 -4.35
C LYS A 12 -12.54 -1.45 -5.09
N ARG A 13 -11.57 -0.96 -5.87
CA ARG A 13 -11.67 0.34 -6.54
C ARG A 13 -12.35 0.28 -7.90
N PHE A 14 -12.09 -0.78 -8.68
CA PHE A 14 -12.53 -0.88 -10.07
C PHE A 14 -13.55 -2.00 -10.32
N GLY A 15 -13.93 -2.75 -9.27
CA GLY A 15 -14.84 -3.88 -9.36
C GLY A 15 -14.12 -5.17 -9.71
N ASN A 16 -14.86 -6.21 -10.09
CA ASN A 16 -14.32 -7.55 -10.37
C ASN A 16 -13.53 -7.61 -11.70
N THR A 17 -12.46 -6.83 -11.78
CA THR A 17 -11.59 -6.66 -12.94
C THR A 17 -10.21 -7.24 -12.65
N LEU A 18 -9.67 -8.03 -13.59
CA LEU A 18 -8.36 -8.65 -13.47
C LEU A 18 -7.19 -7.64 -13.62
N TYR A 19 -7.44 -6.49 -14.24
CA TYR A 19 -6.42 -5.49 -14.57
C TYR A 19 -6.99 -4.08 -14.47
N LEU A 20 -6.12 -3.10 -14.27
CA LEU A 20 -6.52 -1.69 -14.29
C LEU A 20 -7.10 -1.28 -15.66
N PRO A 21 -8.24 -0.58 -15.69
CA PRO A 21 -8.88 -0.17 -16.94
C PRO A 21 -8.15 0.98 -17.64
N HIS A 22 -7.29 1.71 -16.93
CA HIS A 22 -6.43 2.78 -17.44
C HIS A 22 -5.12 2.84 -16.66
N ALA A 23 -4.18 3.66 -17.12
CA ALA A 23 -2.90 3.86 -16.45
C ALA A 23 -3.10 4.47 -15.05
N VAL A 24 -2.65 3.74 -14.02
CA VAL A 24 -2.66 4.21 -12.63
C VAL A 24 -1.25 4.09 -12.08
N GLU A 25 -0.73 5.18 -11.54
CA GLU A 25 0.55 5.20 -10.84
C GLU A 25 0.40 4.60 -9.45
N TRP A 26 1.34 3.73 -9.10
CA TRP A 26 1.50 3.19 -7.76
C TRP A 26 2.83 3.66 -7.18
N LEU A 27 2.75 4.68 -6.34
CA LEU A 27 3.90 5.31 -5.68
C LEU A 27 4.19 4.63 -4.33
N THR A 28 5.43 4.22 -4.13
CA THR A 28 5.92 3.58 -2.89
C THR A 28 7.27 4.15 -2.47
N ASP A 29 7.67 3.92 -1.22
CA ASP A 29 9.07 4.17 -0.82
C ASP A 29 10.00 3.07 -1.35
N ASN A 30 11.28 3.19 -1.01
CA ASN A 30 12.31 2.24 -1.39
C ASN A 30 12.41 1.05 -0.42
N GLY A 31 11.36 0.75 0.35
CA GLY A 31 11.29 -0.42 1.21
C GLY A 31 11.52 -1.70 0.41
N CYS A 32 12.27 -2.66 0.98
CA CYS A 32 12.69 -3.87 0.28
C CYS A 32 11.52 -4.68 -0.31
N CYS A 33 10.37 -4.67 0.36
CA CYS A 33 9.16 -5.32 -0.11
C CYS A 33 8.55 -4.66 -1.36
N TYR A 34 8.75 -3.36 -1.59
CA TYR A 34 8.19 -2.65 -2.75
C TYR A 34 9.15 -2.66 -3.95
N ILE A 35 10.46 -2.68 -3.70
CA ILE A 35 11.48 -2.72 -4.76
C ILE A 35 11.84 -4.15 -5.21
N ALA A 36 11.32 -5.17 -4.51
CA ALA A 36 11.52 -6.56 -4.90
C ALA A 36 11.02 -6.80 -6.33
N ASP A 37 11.83 -7.48 -7.15
CA ASP A 37 11.54 -7.70 -8.56
C ASP A 37 10.23 -8.46 -8.80
N SER A 38 9.92 -9.43 -7.92
CA SER A 38 8.66 -10.17 -7.94
C SER A 38 7.44 -9.28 -7.73
N ILE A 39 7.56 -8.25 -6.90
CA ILE A 39 6.47 -7.30 -6.62
C ILE A 39 6.32 -6.29 -7.75
N ARG A 40 7.44 -5.78 -8.29
CA ARG A 40 7.40 -4.89 -9.46
C ARG A 40 6.78 -5.58 -10.67
N THR A 41 7.20 -6.81 -10.95
CA THR A 41 6.66 -7.63 -12.03
C THR A 41 5.17 -7.90 -11.84
N PHE A 42 4.75 -8.23 -10.61
CA PHE A 42 3.34 -8.43 -10.29
C PHE A 42 2.51 -7.16 -10.48
N ALA A 43 2.95 -6.01 -9.97
CA ALA A 43 2.25 -4.74 -10.14
C ALA A 43 2.14 -4.34 -11.61
N THR A 44 3.19 -4.52 -12.40
CA THR A 44 3.15 -4.29 -13.85
C THR A 44 2.19 -5.26 -14.55
N SER A 45 2.06 -6.51 -14.10
CA SER A 45 1.09 -7.46 -14.66
C SER A 45 -0.37 -6.99 -14.46
N LEU A 46 -0.65 -6.30 -13.35
CA LEU A 46 -1.93 -5.63 -13.07
C LEU A 46 -2.12 -4.30 -13.82
N ARG A 47 -1.13 -3.89 -14.63
CA ARG A 47 -1.05 -2.63 -15.40
C ARG A 47 -0.83 -1.36 -14.57
N PHE A 48 -0.21 -1.47 -13.39
CA PHE A 48 0.26 -0.30 -12.67
C PHE A 48 1.51 0.30 -13.33
N ILE A 49 1.62 1.63 -13.29
CA ILE A 49 2.88 2.34 -13.48
C ILE A 49 3.57 2.37 -12.12
N VAL A 50 4.65 1.59 -11.98
CA VAL A 50 5.38 1.48 -10.71
C VAL A 50 6.27 2.70 -10.52
N CYS A 51 6.05 3.44 -9.44
CA CYS A 51 6.78 4.66 -9.08
C CYS A 51 7.43 4.50 -7.71
N THR A 52 8.65 5.03 -7.54
CA THR A 52 9.36 5.04 -6.26
C THR A 52 9.77 6.46 -5.89
N THR A 53 9.79 6.76 -4.61
CA THR A 53 10.24 8.07 -4.13
C THR A 53 11.76 8.23 -4.29
N PRO A 54 12.27 9.48 -4.44
CA PRO A 54 13.71 9.72 -4.42
C PRO A 54 14.33 9.24 -3.09
N VAL A 55 15.53 8.69 -3.18
CA VAL A 55 16.28 8.23 -2.01
C VAL A 55 16.49 9.41 -1.05
N ARG A 56 16.15 9.22 0.23
CA ARG A 56 16.21 10.25 1.30
C ARG A 56 15.30 11.46 1.05
N SER A 57 14.10 11.23 0.51
CA SER A 57 13.03 12.22 0.48
C SER A 57 11.98 11.93 1.58
N PRO A 58 12.21 12.39 2.83
CA PRO A 58 11.32 12.10 3.95
C PRO A 58 9.89 12.62 3.76
N GLU A 59 9.69 13.66 2.95
CA GLU A 59 8.36 14.26 2.74
C GLU A 59 7.52 13.52 1.70
N SER A 60 8.15 12.71 0.84
CA SER A 60 7.49 12.08 -0.31
C SER A 60 6.39 11.08 0.06
N ASN A 61 6.44 10.50 1.27
CA ASN A 61 5.39 9.63 1.83
C ASN A 61 4.53 10.33 2.88
N GLY A 62 4.62 11.66 3.00
CA GLY A 62 3.99 12.41 4.10
C GLY A 62 2.49 12.21 4.25
N MET A 63 1.76 12.01 3.14
CA MET A 63 0.32 11.71 3.18
C MET A 63 0.02 10.37 3.85
N ALA A 64 0.71 9.30 3.41
CA ALA A 64 0.55 7.96 3.96
C ALA A 64 0.99 7.92 5.43
N GLU A 65 2.11 8.55 5.76
CA GLU A 65 2.59 8.64 7.14
C GLU A 65 1.61 9.39 8.05
N SER A 66 1.03 10.49 7.57
CA SER A 66 0.04 11.27 8.33
C SER A 66 -1.25 10.50 8.55
N PHE A 67 -1.69 9.72 7.56
CA PHE A 67 -2.83 8.81 7.71
C PHE A 67 -2.56 7.76 8.79
N VAL A 68 -1.41 7.07 8.73
CA VAL A 68 -1.05 6.05 9.73
C VAL A 68 -0.88 6.66 11.13
N LYS A 69 -0.34 7.88 11.25
CA LYS A 69 -0.25 8.60 12.53
C LYS A 69 -1.63 8.87 13.12
N THR A 70 -2.57 9.33 12.31
CA THR A 70 -3.96 9.56 12.74
C THR A 70 -4.63 8.26 13.16
N PHE A 71 -4.49 7.20 12.35
CA PHE A 71 -5.03 5.87 12.67
C PHE A 71 -4.47 5.33 13.99
N LYS A 72 -3.14 5.42 14.19
CA LYS A 72 -2.52 4.99 15.46
C LYS A 72 -3.04 5.79 16.65
N ARG A 73 -3.15 7.12 16.50
CA ARG A 73 -3.66 8.00 17.56
C ARG A 73 -5.10 7.66 17.95
N ASP A 74 -5.99 7.58 16.98
CA ASP A 74 -7.44 7.56 17.25
C ASP A 74 -8.00 6.14 17.41
N TYR A 75 -7.35 5.15 16.80
CA TYR A 75 -7.81 3.77 16.87
C TYR A 75 -6.91 2.95 17.81
N VAL A 76 -5.61 2.87 17.52
CA VAL A 76 -4.71 1.96 18.25
C VAL A 76 -4.50 2.40 19.70
N TYR A 77 -4.24 3.68 19.96
CA TYR A 77 -3.94 4.14 21.33
C TYR A 77 -5.18 4.41 22.20
N VAL A 78 -6.37 4.51 21.59
CA VAL A 78 -7.62 4.79 22.32
C VAL A 78 -8.39 3.51 22.66
N ASN A 79 -8.28 2.46 21.85
CA ASN A 79 -9.01 1.21 22.07
C ASN A 79 -8.17 0.21 22.89
N ASP A 80 -8.85 -0.61 23.69
CA ASP A 80 -8.22 -1.73 24.37
C ASP A 80 -7.69 -2.74 23.34
N LEU A 81 -6.43 -3.15 23.51
CA LEU A 81 -5.73 -4.12 22.67
C LEU A 81 -5.44 -5.39 23.51
N PRO A 82 -6.47 -6.17 23.88
CA PRO A 82 -6.34 -7.22 24.89
C PRO A 82 -5.41 -8.35 24.46
N ASP A 83 -5.46 -8.73 23.18
CA ASP A 83 -4.62 -9.78 22.61
C ASP A 83 -4.58 -9.68 21.07
N ALA A 84 -3.59 -10.32 20.46
CA ALA A 84 -3.35 -10.28 19.01
C ALA A 84 -4.47 -10.92 18.17
N MET A 85 -5.14 -11.95 18.69
CA MET A 85 -6.22 -12.64 17.96
C MET A 85 -7.48 -11.79 17.87
N THR A 86 -7.76 -10.98 18.90
CA THR A 86 -8.92 -10.10 18.95
C THR A 86 -8.78 -8.85 18.05
N VAL A 87 -7.55 -8.44 17.75
CA VAL A 87 -7.26 -7.17 17.03
C VAL A 87 -6.78 -7.34 15.58
N MET A 88 -6.59 -8.58 15.11
CA MET A 88 -6.23 -8.92 13.72
C MET A 88 -7.44 -9.35 12.91
#